data_AF-A0A7J5WNU0-F1
#
_entry.id   AF-A0A7J5WNU0-F1
#
_cell.length_a   1.000
_cell.length_b   1.000
_cell.length_c   1.000
_cell.angle_alpha   90.00
_cell.angle_beta   90.00
_cell.angle_gamma   90.00
#
_symmetry.space_group_name_H-M   'P 1'
#
loop_
_entity.id
_entity.type
_entity.pdbx_description
1 polymer ?
#
loop_
_entity_poly.entity_id
_entity_poly.type
_entity_poly.pdbx_seq_one_letter_code
_entity_poly.pdbx_strand_id
1 'polypeptide(L)'
;MRTKLLILFTFALFFYACKKDTYTSKPQITFNNASSTELNQGNIITFQIDFTDKEGDIQDTLWVEKLSRTCPTTPGVQFVSKNKVPNFSPTSNLKGKLE
;
A
#
# COMPACT_ATOMS: atom_id res chain seq x y z
N MET A 1 32.88 -18.55 29.09
CA MET A 1 32.65 -17.39 28.18
C MET A 1 31.91 -17.77 26.89
N ARG A 2 32.24 -18.91 26.26
CA ARG A 2 31.61 -19.40 25.02
C ARG A 2 30.08 -19.56 25.08
N THR A 3 29.54 -20.12 26.17
CA THR A 3 28.09 -20.34 26.35
C THR A 3 27.30 -19.05 26.52
N LYS A 4 27.89 -18.04 27.19
CA LYS A 4 27.28 -16.71 27.35
C LYS A 4 27.18 -15.97 26.01
N LEU A 5 28.19 -16.13 25.14
CA LEU A 5 28.17 -15.59 23.78
C LEU A 5 27.12 -16.28 22.90
N LEU A 6 26.98 -17.60 23.00
CA LEU A 6 25.97 -18.34 22.24
C LEU A 6 24.55 -17.89 22.63
N ILE A 7 24.26 -17.76 23.92
CA ILE A 7 22.94 -17.30 24.39
C ILE A 7 22.62 -15.88 23.87
N LEU A 8 23.61 -14.97 23.90
CA LEU A 8 23.43 -13.62 23.36
C LEU A 8 23.11 -13.64 21.86
N PHE A 9 23.78 -14.52 21.10
CA PHE A 9 23.57 -14.66 19.65
C PHE A 9 22.19 -15.24 19.33
N THR A 10 21.73 -16.22 20.11
CA THR A 10 20.40 -16.82 19.94
C THR A 10 19.29 -15.80 20.21
N PHE A 11 19.43 -14.96 21.25
CA PHE A 11 18.47 -13.90 21.52
C PHE A 11 18.44 -12.84 20.40
N ALA A 12 19.60 -12.44 19.87
CA ALA A 12 19.68 -11.50 18.75
C ALA A 12 18.96 -12.02 17.49
N LEU A 13 19.10 -13.31 17.18
CA LEU A 13 18.40 -13.95 16.06
C LEU A 13 16.88 -14.03 16.28
N PHE A 14 16.44 -14.25 17.51
CA PHE A 14 15.02 -14.30 17.86
C PHE A 14 14.33 -12.95 17.65
N PHE A 15 14.99 -11.85 18.02
CA PHE A 15 14.46 -10.50 17.77
C PHE A 15 14.47 -10.10 16.28
N TYR A 16 15.36 -10.68 15.46
CA TYR A 16 15.39 -10.42 14.03
C TYR A 16 14.26 -11.13 13.26
N ALA A 17 13.81 -12.29 13.74
CA ALA A 17 12.77 -13.10 13.09
C ALA A 17 11.35 -12.49 13.17
N CYS A 18 11.06 -11.66 14.17
CA CYS A 18 9.73 -11.04 14.34
C CYS A 18 9.40 -9.94 13.30
N LYS A 19 10.34 -9.49 12.47
CA LYS A 19 10.07 -8.49 11.41
C LYS A 19 9.52 -9.09 10.10
N LYS A 20 9.15 -10.37 10.08
CA LYS A 20 8.86 -11.11 8.84
C LYS A 20 7.47 -10.87 8.23
N ASP A 21 6.54 -10.26 8.96
CA ASP A 21 5.12 -10.23 8.55
C ASP A 21 4.76 -8.97 7.72
N THR A 22 5.56 -8.65 6.69
CA THR A 22 5.25 -7.53 5.76
C THR A 22 4.19 -7.90 4.71
N TYR A 23 3.97 -9.21 4.49
CA TYR A 23 3.03 -9.71 3.49
C TYR A 23 1.92 -10.51 4.16
N THR A 24 0.69 -10.04 4.01
CA THR A 24 -0.51 -10.70 4.53
C THR A 24 -1.36 -11.23 3.38
N SER A 25 -2.17 -12.26 3.64
CA SER A 25 -3.14 -12.80 2.66
C SER A 25 -4.18 -11.77 2.23
N LYS A 26 -4.49 -10.78 3.10
CA LYS A 26 -5.24 -9.61 2.68
C LYS A 26 -4.26 -8.60 2.08
N PRO A 27 -4.45 -8.12 0.84
CA PRO A 27 -3.61 -7.08 0.27
C PRO A 27 -3.62 -5.81 1.11
N GLN A 28 -2.46 -5.19 1.26
CA GLN A 28 -2.30 -3.92 1.97
C GLN A 28 -1.86 -2.84 1.00
N ILE A 29 -2.37 -1.63 1.21
CA ILE A 29 -1.98 -0.42 0.48
C ILE A 29 -1.39 0.59 1.45
N THR A 30 -0.36 1.30 1.00
CA THR A 30 0.27 2.38 1.74
C THR A 30 0.33 3.61 0.85
N PHE A 31 -0.25 4.71 1.31
CA PHE A 31 -0.08 5.99 0.65
C PHE A 31 1.38 6.42 0.74
N ASN A 32 2.02 6.63 -0.41
CA ASN A 32 3.42 7.07 -0.47
C ASN A 32 3.48 8.58 -0.66
N ASN A 33 2.94 9.07 -1.77
CA ASN A 33 3.01 10.49 -2.10
C ASN A 33 1.87 10.94 -3.04
N ALA A 34 1.60 12.24 -3.05
CA ALA A 34 0.80 12.90 -4.07
C ALA A 34 1.66 13.92 -4.82
N SER A 35 1.45 14.09 -6.12
CA SER A 35 2.21 15.07 -6.91
C SER A 35 1.98 16.52 -6.48
N SER A 36 0.84 16.82 -5.85
CA SER A 36 0.51 18.13 -5.28
C SER A 36 -0.53 17.99 -4.16
N THR A 37 -0.58 18.94 -3.24
CA THR A 37 -1.65 19.10 -2.25
C THR A 37 -2.69 20.14 -2.65
N GLU A 38 -2.41 20.89 -3.72
CA GLU A 38 -3.27 21.95 -4.26
C GLU A 38 -3.52 21.72 -5.74
N LEU A 39 -4.75 21.95 -6.18
CA LEU A 39 -5.15 21.73 -7.57
C LEU A 39 -6.00 22.90 -8.07
N ASN A 40 -5.60 23.44 -9.21
CA ASN A 40 -6.44 24.33 -10.01
C ASN A 40 -7.12 23.53 -11.12
N GLN A 41 -8.13 24.14 -11.74
CA GLN A 41 -8.84 23.52 -12.85
C GLN A 41 -7.87 23.16 -13.99
N GLY A 42 -7.94 21.92 -14.46
CA GLY A 42 -7.07 21.39 -15.51
C GLY A 42 -5.76 20.77 -15.02
N ASN A 43 -5.43 20.86 -13.73
CA ASN A 43 -4.26 20.15 -13.19
C ASN A 43 -4.55 18.65 -13.04
N ILE A 44 -3.53 17.83 -13.32
CA ILE A 44 -3.54 16.39 -13.07
C ILE A 44 -2.82 16.15 -11.75
N ILE A 45 -3.46 15.40 -10.86
CA ILE A 45 -2.84 14.88 -9.64
C ILE A 45 -2.52 13.40 -9.84
N THR A 46 -1.34 12.99 -9.41
CA THR A 46 -0.90 11.60 -9.41
C THR A 46 -0.69 11.17 -7.97
N PHE A 47 -1.23 10.00 -7.61
CA PHE A 47 -1.09 9.42 -6.29
C PHE A 47 -0.24 8.17 -6.40
N GLN A 48 0.89 8.15 -5.70
CA GLN A 48 1.72 6.96 -5.59
C GLN A 48 1.27 6.14 -4.39
N ILE A 49 0.83 4.91 -4.66
CA ILE A 49 0.37 3.97 -3.66
C ILE A 49 1.23 2.72 -3.75
N ASP A 50 1.91 2.38 -2.67
CA ASP A 50 2.64 1.12 -2.56
C ASP A 50 1.66 0.01 -2.14
N PHE A 51 1.84 -1.20 -2.66
CA PHE A 51 1.04 -2.36 -2.25
C PHE A 51 1.90 -3.57 -1.89
N THR A 52 1.39 -4.39 -0.98
CA THR A 52 1.94 -5.71 -0.65
C THR A 52 0.84 -6.75 -0.61
N ASP A 53 1.15 -7.94 -1.09
CA ASP A 53 0.24 -9.08 -1.07
C ASP A 53 1.01 -10.39 -0.98
N LYS A 54 0.57 -11.31 -0.13
CA LYS A 54 1.24 -12.59 0.09
C LYS A 54 0.99 -13.58 -1.04
N GLU A 55 -0.22 -13.58 -1.58
CA GLU A 55 -0.72 -14.61 -2.51
C GLU A 55 -0.42 -14.23 -3.97
N GLY A 56 -0.23 -12.94 -4.25
CA GLY A 56 0.10 -12.43 -5.57
C GLY A 56 -1.10 -12.41 -6.50
N ASP A 57 -2.32 -12.38 -5.94
CA ASP A 57 -3.60 -12.52 -6.63
C ASP A 57 -4.45 -11.26 -6.50
N ILE A 58 -3.82 -10.08 -6.45
CA ILE A 58 -4.50 -8.80 -6.59
C ILE A 58 -5.19 -8.75 -7.95
N GLN A 59 -6.48 -9.06 -7.96
CA GLN A 59 -7.25 -9.18 -9.18
C GLN A 59 -8.49 -8.29 -9.07
N ASP A 60 -8.51 -7.26 -9.91
CA ASP A 60 -9.68 -6.61 -10.52
C ASP A 60 -9.73 -5.08 -10.35
N THR A 61 -10.13 -4.57 -9.18
CA THR A 61 -10.54 -3.15 -9.06
C THR A 61 -9.95 -2.44 -7.84
N LEU A 62 -9.38 -1.25 -8.07
CA LEU A 62 -9.05 -0.25 -7.07
C LEU A 62 -10.17 0.81 -7.02
N TRP A 63 -10.70 1.03 -5.82
CA TRP A 63 -11.74 2.03 -5.59
C TRP A 63 -11.12 3.33 -5.09
N VAL A 64 -11.46 4.44 -5.75
CA VAL A 64 -11.03 5.78 -5.36
C VAL A 64 -12.28 6.58 -5.02
N GLU A 65 -12.37 7.04 -3.79
CA GLU A 65 -13.46 7.89 -3.32
C GLU A 65 -12.92 9.27 -2.96
N LYS A 66 -13.57 10.31 -3.47
CA LYS A 66 -13.34 11.68 -3.02
C LYS A 66 -14.45 12.06 -2.04
N LEU A 67 -14.01 12.45 -0.84
CA LEU A 67 -14.86 12.97 0.23
C LEU A 67 -14.47 14.43 0.56
N SER A 68 -15.30 15.39 0.16
CA SER A 68 -15.19 16.80 0.52
C SER A 68 -16.05 17.12 1.74
N ARG A 69 -15.50 17.89 2.68
CA ARG A 69 -16.27 18.49 3.78
C ARG A 69 -16.87 19.85 3.40
N THR A 70 -16.32 20.48 2.36
CA THR A 70 -16.76 21.78 1.85
C THR A 70 -17.72 21.56 0.69
N CYS A 71 -18.94 22.09 0.82
CA CYS A 71 -20.02 21.97 -0.17
C CYS A 71 -20.24 20.53 -0.66
N PRO A 72 -20.54 19.57 0.25
CA PRO A 72 -20.63 18.15 -0.09
C PRO A 72 -21.79 17.81 -1.05
N THR A 73 -22.78 18.69 -1.16
CA THR A 73 -23.96 18.51 -2.02
C THR A 73 -23.75 19.02 -3.45
N THR A 74 -22.65 19.71 -3.74
CA THR A 74 -22.37 20.21 -5.08
C THR A 74 -22.08 19.05 -6.04
N PRO A 75 -22.79 18.94 -7.18
CA PRO A 75 -22.55 17.88 -8.15
C PRO A 75 -21.10 17.83 -8.62
N GLY A 76 -20.51 16.63 -8.64
CA GLY A 76 -19.12 16.40 -9.06
C GLY A 76 -18.05 16.68 -7.98
N VAL A 77 -18.43 17.19 -6.80
CA VAL A 77 -17.48 17.38 -5.70
C VAL A 77 -17.18 16.06 -4.98
N GLN A 78 -18.19 15.22 -4.78
CA GLN A 78 -18.03 13.83 -4.30
C GLN A 78 -18.06 12.89 -5.49
N PHE A 79 -17.19 11.88 -5.50
CA PHE A 79 -17.25 10.82 -6.50
C PHE A 79 -16.65 9.52 -5.99
N VAL A 80 -17.09 8.42 -6.57
CA VAL A 80 -16.47 7.10 -6.45
C VAL A 80 -16.07 6.67 -7.85
N SER A 81 -14.81 6.30 -8.03
CA SER A 81 -14.26 5.77 -9.27
C SER A 81 -13.76 4.35 -9.06
N LYS A 82 -14.05 3.49 -10.04
CA LYS A 82 -13.52 2.13 -10.12
C LYS A 82 -12.42 2.12 -11.16
N ASN A 83 -11.19 1.86 -10.73
CA ASN A 83 -10.03 1.81 -11.60
C ASN A 83 -9.57 0.36 -11.71
N LYS A 84 -9.37 -0.12 -12.92
CA LYS A 84 -8.86 -1.47 -13.12
C LYS A 84 -7.41 -1.54 -12.64
N VAL A 85 -7.10 -2.52 -11.81
CA VAL A 85 -5.72 -2.77 -11.40
C VAL A 85 -4.94 -3.32 -12.61
N PRO A 86 -3.70 -2.86 -12.87
CA PRO A 86 -2.86 -3.43 -13.92
C PRO A 86 -2.67 -4.93 -13.73
N ASN A 87 -2.50 -5.66 -14.83
CA ASN A 87 -2.18 -7.08 -14.73
C ASN A 87 -0.75 -7.25 -14.18
N PHE A 88 -0.61 -8.06 -13.14
CA PHE A 88 0.68 -8.46 -12.59
C PHE A 88 0.93 -9.95 -12.83
N SER A 89 2.19 -10.35 -12.94
CA SER A 89 2.53 -11.77 -12.90
C SER A 89 2.35 -12.27 -11.45
N PRO A 90 1.50 -13.27 -11.19
CA PRO A 90 1.28 -13.76 -9.84
C PRO A 90 2.55 -14.37 -9.27
N THR A 91 3.00 -13.84 -8.14
CA THR A 91 4.17 -14.34 -7.40
C THR A 91 3.92 -14.25 -5.92
N SER A 92 4.44 -15.20 -5.13
CA SER A 92 4.37 -15.10 -3.68
C SER A 92 5.09 -13.84 -3.18
N ASN A 93 4.49 -13.16 -2.20
CA ASN A 93 4.97 -11.90 -1.63
C ASN A 93 5.14 -10.80 -2.70
N LEU A 94 4.09 -10.63 -3.52
CA LEU A 94 4.02 -9.59 -4.53
C LEU A 94 4.04 -8.20 -3.86
N LYS A 95 4.81 -7.30 -4.46
CA LYS A 95 4.82 -5.89 -4.09
C LYS A 95 4.98 -5.03 -5.34
N GLY A 96 4.50 -3.80 -5.27
CA GLY A 96 4.65 -2.86 -6.36
C GLY A 96 4.14 -1.49 -6.01
N LYS A 97 4.04 -0.66 -7.04
CA LYS A 97 3.52 0.70 -6.97
C LYS A 97 2.38 0.87 -7.97
N LEU A 98 1.34 1.57 -7.56
CA LEU A 98 0.24 2.02 -8.39
C LEU A 98 0.33 3.55 -8.50
N GLU A 99 0.10 4.07 -9.70
CA GLU A 99 0.11 5.51 -10.04
C GLU A 99 -1.16 5.91 -10.80
#